data_AF-A0A412N4L0-F1
#
_entry.id   AF-A0A412N4L0-F1
#
_cell.length_a   1.000
_cell.length_b   1.000
_cell.length_c   1.000
_cell.angle_alpha   90.00
_cell.angle_beta   90.00
_cell.angle_gamma   90.00
#
_symmetry.space_group_name_H-M   'P 1'
#
loop_
_entity.id
_entity.type
_entity.pdbx_description
1 polymer ?
#
loop_
_entity_poly.entity_id
_entity_poly.type
_entity_poly.pdbx_seq_one_letter_code
_entity_poly.pdbx_strand_id
1 'polypeptide(L)' 'MNDLSKTRIIILLTDSSQKVTDTEMQNAYDEFIRCIATIGNSKDNSNIFRMLNLTRIEIAPLKELYQCEQGKKCA' A
#
# COMPACT_ATOMS: atom_id res chain seq x y z
N MET A 1 -16.38 -3.01 1.13
CA MET A 1 -16.40 -2.94 -0.34
C MET A 1 -16.39 -1.49 -0.78
N ASN A 2 -15.41 -1.05 -1.55
CA ASN A 2 -14.10 -0.54 -1.11
C ASN A 2 -14.15 0.96 -1.44
N ASP A 3 -13.82 1.92 -0.56
CA ASP A 3 -14.04 3.37 -0.83
C ASP A 3 -13.48 3.81 -2.19
N LEU A 4 -12.42 3.14 -2.64
CA LEU A 4 -11.82 3.32 -3.97
C LEU A 4 -12.77 3.01 -5.16
N SER A 5 -13.62 2.00 -5.05
CA SER A 5 -14.57 1.59 -6.10
C SER A 5 -15.74 2.56 -6.29
N LYS A 6 -15.98 3.45 -5.32
CA LYS A 6 -17.02 4.50 -5.38
C LYS A 6 -16.45 5.87 -5.77
N THR A 7 -15.19 5.93 -6.19
CA THR A 7 -14.56 7.18 -6.57
C THR A 7 -15.14 7.72 -7.86
N ARG A 8 -15.18 9.04 -7.95
CA ARG A 8 -15.77 9.77 -9.08
C ARG A 8 -15.15 9.39 -10.42
N ILE A 9 -13.85 9.07 -10.46
CA ILE A 9 -13.21 8.61 -11.70
C ILE A 9 -13.75 7.26 -12.19
N ILE A 10 -14.02 6.31 -11.28
CA ILE A 10 -14.61 5.01 -11.66
C ILE A 10 -16.01 5.23 -12.22
N ILE A 11 -16.80 6.08 -11.57
CA ILE A 11 -18.15 6.43 -12.03
C ILE A 11 -18.11 7.02 -13.44
N LEU A 12 -17.27 8.03 -13.67
CA LEU A 12 -17.12 8.69 -14.98
C LEU A 12 -16.63 7.73 -16.08
N LEU A 13 -15.78 6.76 -15.74
CA LEU A 13 -15.31 5.74 -16.69
C LEU A 13 -16.36 4.69 -17.02
N THR A 14 -17.25 4.37 -16.06
CA THR A 14 -18.29 3.35 -16.24
C THR A 14 -19.56 3.91 -16.88
N ASP A 15 -19.85 5.19 -16.71
CA ASP A 15 -21.05 5.81 -17.24
C ASP A 15 -20.81 6.35 -18.66
N SER A 16 -20.91 5.45 -19.64
CA SER A 16 -20.63 5.70 -21.05
C SER A 16 -21.57 6.69 -21.74
N SER A 17 -22.65 7.12 -21.05
CA SER A 17 -23.68 8.00 -21.60
C SER A 17 -23.37 9.49 -21.37
N GLN A 18 -22.41 9.81 -20.51
CA GLN A 18 -22.12 11.19 -20.12
C GLN A 18 -20.99 11.79 -20.97
N LYS A 19 -21.24 12.97 -21.55
CA LYS A 19 -20.17 13.77 -22.16
C LYS A 19 -19.36 14.42 -21.05
N VAL A 20 -18.23 13.80 -20.69
CA VAL A 20 -17.31 14.29 -19.66
C VAL A 20 -16.32 15.27 -20.28
N THR A 21 -16.08 16.40 -19.62
CA THR A 21 -15.05 17.35 -20.03
C THR A 21 -13.66 16.93 -19.55
N ASP A 22 -12.60 17.33 -20.26
CA ASP A 22 -11.22 17.06 -19.83
C ASP A 22 -10.94 17.59 -18.41
N THR A 23 -11.52 18.75 -18.07
CA THR A 23 -11.42 19.35 -16.74
C THR A 23 -12.09 18.51 -15.66
N GLU A 24 -13.30 17.98 -15.90
CA GLU A 24 -13.96 17.07 -14.95
C GLU A 24 -13.18 15.77 -14.77
N MET A 25 -12.63 15.23 -15.86
CA MET A 25 -11.83 14.02 -15.83
C MET A 25 -10.55 14.22 -15.02
N GLN A 26 -9.84 15.34 -15.23
CA GLN A 26 -8.65 15.69 -14.47
C GLN A 26 -8.96 15.87 -12.98
N ASN A 27 -10.03 16.60 -12.64
CA ASN A 27 -10.43 16.80 -11.25
C ASN A 27 -10.74 15.46 -10.55
N ALA A 28 -11.44 14.56 -11.24
CA ALA A 28 -11.76 13.23 -10.69
C ALA A 28 -10.51 12.36 -10.51
N TYR A 29 -9.54 12.46 -11.42
CA TYR A 29 -8.23 11.81 -11.29
C TYR A 29 -7.44 12.33 -10.09
N ASP A 30 -7.35 13.65 -9.91
CA ASP A 30 -6.62 14.25 -8.79
C ASP A 30 -7.25 13.87 -7.44
N GLU A 31 -8.58 13.84 -7.36
CA GLU A 31 -9.32 13.33 -6.20
C GLU A 31 -9.00 11.85 -5.90
N PHE A 32 -8.92 11.02 -6.95
CA PHE A 32 -8.59 9.60 -6.83
C PHE A 32 -7.17 9.37 -6.30
N ILE A 33 -6.18 10.08 -6.84
CA ILE A 33 -4.79 9.99 -6.38
C ILE A 33 -4.67 10.41 -4.92
N ARG A 34 -5.36 11.49 -4.50
CA ARG A 34 -5.39 11.92 -3.10
C ARG A 34 -5.98 10.85 -2.18
N CYS A 35 -7.08 10.24 -2.59
CA CYS A 35 -7.71 9.14 -1.86
C CYS A 35 -6.75 7.94 -1.68
N ILE A 36 -6.07 7.51 -2.75
CA ILE A 36 -5.05 6.45 -2.68
C ILE A 36 -3.93 6.83 -1.72
N ALA A 37 -3.42 8.05 -1.80
CA ALA A 37 -2.35 8.53 -0.93
C ALA A 37 -2.77 8.51 0.55
N THR A 38 -4.00 8.91 0.85
CA THR A 38 -4.56 8.87 2.22
C THR A 38 -4.70 7.45 2.74
N ILE A 39 -5.23 6.52 1.93
CA ILE A 39 -5.35 5.10 2.30
C ILE A 39 -3.96 4.47 2.49
N GLY A 40 -3.04 4.75 1.57
CA GLY A 40 -1.66 4.28 1.61
C GLY A 40 -0.89 4.78 2.82
N ASN A 41 -1.13 6.03 3.22
CA ASN A 41 -0.54 6.66 4.41
C ASN A 41 -1.35 6.42 5.69
N SER A 42 -2.31 5.49 5.68
CA SER A 42 -3.02 5.12 6.90
C SER A 42 -2.01 4.65 7.96
N LYS A 43 -2.27 5.06 9.20
CA LYS A 43 -1.46 4.69 10.38
C LYS A 43 -1.26 3.17 10.44
N ASP A 44 -2.26 2.41 10.00
CA ASP A 44 -2.26 0.95 10.01
C ASP A 44 -1.22 0.37 9.06
N ASN A 45 -1.08 0.91 7.84
CA ASN A 45 -0.02 0.49 6.93
C ASN A 45 1.36 0.81 7.51
N SER A 46 1.55 2.02 8.04
CA SER A 46 2.81 2.41 8.70
C SER A 46 3.13 1.52 9.90
N ASN A 47 2.14 1.18 10.71
CA ASN A 47 2.27 0.29 11.86
C ASN A 47 2.63 -1.14 11.42
N ILE A 48 2.00 -1.67 10.36
CA ILE A 48 2.31 -2.98 9.78
C ILE A 48 3.76 -3.00 9.25
N PHE A 49 4.17 -2.00 8.47
CA PHE A 49 5.54 -1.90 7.98
C PHE A 49 6.57 -1.81 9.12
N ARG A 50 6.26 -1.02 10.16
CA ARG A 50 7.11 -0.90 11.34
C ARG A 50 7.23 -2.22 12.09
N MET A 51 6.12 -2.93 12.28
CA MET A 51 6.09 -4.24 12.94
C MET A 51 6.89 -5.28 12.16
N LEU A 52 6.70 -5.37 10.84
CA LEU A 52 7.45 -6.29 9.97
C LEU A 52 8.96 -6.00 10.00
N ASN A 53 9.35 -4.73 10.00
CA ASN A 53 10.75 -4.35 10.10
C ASN A 53 11.37 -4.73 11.46
N LEU A 54 10.65 -4.53 12.57
CA LEU A 54 11.10 -4.95 13.89
C LEU A 54 11.26 -6.47 13.97
N THR A 55 10.26 -7.22 13.51
CA THR A 55 10.31 -8.69 13.43
C THR A 55 11.48 -9.17 12.59
N ARG A 56 11.79 -8.52 11.46
CA ARG A 56 12.96 -8.87 10.63
C ARG A 56 14.28 -8.66 11.37
N ILE A 57 14.41 -7.56 12.11
CA ILE A 57 15.61 -7.26 12.92
C ILE A 57 15.79 -8.31 14.02
N GLU A 58 14.71 -8.71 14.70
CA GLU A 58 14.75 -9.72 15.77
C GLU A 58 15.05 -11.13 15.25
N ILE A 59 14.53 -11.49 14.06
CA ILE A 59 14.75 -12.82 13.46
C ILE A 59 16.15 -12.94 12.82
N ALA A 60 16.74 -11.86 12.33
CA ALA A 60 18.06 -11.89 11.68
C ALA A 60 19.16 -12.57 12.54
N PRO A 61 19.39 -12.21 13.82
CA PRO A 61 20.38 -12.87 14.65
C PRO A 61 20.02 -14.32 14.99
N LEU A 62 18.73 -14.66 15.12
CA LEU A 62 18.29 -16.05 15.34
C LEU A 62 18.63 -16.94 14.15
N LYS A 63 18.52 -16.41 12.92
CA LYS A 63 18.90 -17.13 11.71
C LYS A 63 20.40 -17.41 11.64
N GLU A 64 21.24 -16.50 12.14
CA GLU A 64 22.69 -16.71 12.24
C GLU A 64 23.04 -17.73 13.32
N LEU A 65 22.43 -17.62 14.51
CA LEU A 65 22.55 -18.59 15.60
C LEU A 65 22.18 -20.02 15.16
N TYR A 66 21.04 -20.19 14.48
CA TYR A 66 20.60 -21.50 14.01
C TYR A 66 21.53 -22.09 12.93
N GLN A 67 22.20 -21.24 12.14
CA GLN A 67 23.20 -21.70 11.17
C GLN A 67 24.50 -22.13 11.86
N CYS A 68 24.92 -21.41 12.89
CA CYS A 68 26.04 -21.80 13.75
C CYS A 68 25.80 -23.15 14.45
N GLU A 69 24.60 -23.37 14.99
CA GLU A 69 24.22 -24.64 15.63
C GLU A 69 24.21 -25.82 14.64
N GLN A 70 23.93 -25.56 13.36
CA GLN A 70 24.01 -26.56 12.29
C GLN A 70 25.44 -26.78 11.76
N GLY A 71 26.47 -26.25 12.43
CA GLY A 71 27.87 -26.45 12.06
C GLY A 71 28.33 -25.64 10.84
N LYS A 72 27.54 -24.65 10.39
CA LYS A 72 28.03 -23.66 9.41
C LYS A 72 28.96 -22.69 10.13
N LYS A 73 30.00 -22.20 9.42
CA LYS A 73 30.94 -21.23 9.99
C LYS A 73 30.17 -19.98 10.45
N CYS A 74 30.22 -19.72 11.75
CA CYS A 74 29.95 -18.39 12.28
C CYS A 74 31.02 -17.44 11.73
N ALA A 75 30.61 -16.22 11.35
CA ALA A 75 31.56 -15.15 11.02
C ALA A 75 32.22 -14.62 12.30
#